data_AF-X1IDU9-F1
#
_entry.id   AF-X1IDU9-F1
#
_cell.length_a   1.000
_cell.length_b   1.000
_cell.length_c   1.000
_cell.angle_alpha   90.00
_cell.angle_beta   90.00
_cell.angle_gamma   90.00
#
_symmetry.space_group_name_H-M   'P 1'
#
loop_
_entity.id
_entity.type
_entity.pdbx_description
1 polymer ?
#
loop_
_entity_poly.entity_id
_entity_poly.type
_entity_poly.pdbx_seq_one_letter_code
_entity_poly.pdbx_strand_id
1 'polypeptide(L)'
;MDFFENALRTMATIVWGPQTVILLLGVGFFLTIRLRFVQLRRLRLSFRFGLGQKDFGETAKERKGDITPFQALTTSLACTVGNGNIAGVCTAIAMGGPGAVFWMWLLAFVGMATKLVEAVLGQKFKRITPDGSVAGGPMYYIRDGLKLPWLAGIYAFFMGCKPLFATTSIQSNSIALALKTQLGLEPWISGLGLAVLTWLVIVGGIKSIAKVTTFLSPFMVFLYIFGALFTLI
;
A
#
# COMPACT_ATOMS: atom_id res chain seq x y z
N MET A 1 12.62 2.96 -33.35
CA MET A 1 11.74 2.88 -32.16
C MET A 1 11.84 1.51 -31.52
N ASP A 2 12.02 0.46 -32.30
CA ASP A 2 12.15 -0.94 -31.85
C ASP A 2 13.30 -1.20 -30.89
N PHE A 3 14.46 -0.55 -31.04
CA PHE A 3 15.57 -0.68 -30.07
C PHE A 3 15.19 -0.20 -28.67
N PHE A 4 14.50 0.95 -28.59
CA PHE A 4 14.05 1.51 -27.31
C PHE A 4 12.95 0.66 -26.69
N GLU A 5 11.98 0.20 -27.50
CA GLU A 5 10.93 -0.69 -27.04
C GLU A 5 11.51 -2.03 -26.52
N ASN A 6 12.45 -2.62 -27.26
CA ASN A 6 13.10 -3.86 -26.85
C ASN A 6 13.94 -3.67 -25.59
N ALA A 7 14.67 -2.56 -25.46
CA ALA A 7 15.42 -2.24 -24.24
C ALA A 7 14.49 -2.12 -23.03
N LEU A 8 13.36 -1.42 -23.17
CA LEU A 8 12.35 -1.30 -22.11
C LEU A 8 11.74 -2.65 -21.74
N ARG A 9 11.42 -3.49 -22.73
CA ARG A 9 10.88 -4.84 -22.49
C ARG A 9 11.88 -5.72 -21.75
N THR A 10 13.17 -5.69 -22.13
CA THR A 10 14.21 -6.45 -21.44
C THR A 10 14.38 -5.98 -20.00
N MET A 11 14.43 -4.66 -19.76
CA MET A 11 14.50 -4.11 -18.41
C MET A 11 13.27 -4.50 -17.57
N ALA A 12 12.07 -4.40 -18.14
CA ALA A 12 10.84 -4.80 -17.47
C ALA A 12 10.86 -6.29 -17.11
N THR A 13 11.31 -7.17 -18.01
CA THR A 13 11.41 -8.61 -17.74
C THR A 13 12.44 -8.93 -16.67
N ILE A 14 13.55 -8.19 -16.59
CA ILE A 14 14.55 -8.37 -15.53
C ILE A 14 14.01 -7.89 -14.18
N VAL A 15 13.37 -6.72 -14.16
CA VAL A 15 12.87 -6.11 -12.91
C VAL A 15 11.63 -6.82 -12.38
N TRP A 16 10.71 -7.23 -13.24
CA TRP A 16 9.45 -7.89 -12.87
C TRP A 16 9.50 -9.40 -13.07
N GLY A 17 10.67 -9.93 -13.40
CA GLY A 17 10.88 -11.36 -13.63
C GLY A 17 10.94 -12.18 -12.35
N PRO A 18 11.17 -13.51 -12.51
CA PRO A 18 11.26 -14.44 -11.39
C PRO A 18 12.30 -14.05 -10.33
N GLN A 19 13.36 -13.35 -10.72
CA GLN A 19 14.46 -12.93 -9.84
C GLN A 19 13.98 -12.04 -8.70
N THR A 20 13.16 -11.03 -9.01
CA THR A 20 12.60 -10.12 -8.00
C THR A 20 11.60 -10.83 -7.10
N VAL A 21 10.80 -11.75 -7.66
CA VAL A 21 9.87 -12.57 -6.87
C VAL A 21 10.65 -13.44 -5.87
N ILE A 22 11.71 -14.12 -6.33
CA ILE A 22 12.58 -14.94 -5.50
C ILE A 22 13.26 -14.09 -4.43
N LEU A 23 13.73 -12.90 -4.76
CA LEU A 23 14.36 -11.99 -3.80
C LEU A 23 13.37 -11.54 -2.72
N LEU A 24 12.16 -11.11 -3.10
CA LEU A 24 11.13 -10.66 -2.16
C LEU A 24 10.66 -11.80 -1.25
N LEU A 25 10.42 -12.98 -1.81
CA LEU A 25 10.05 -14.18 -1.06
C LEU A 25 11.18 -14.63 -0.13
N GLY A 26 12.43 -14.66 -0.63
CA GLY A 26 13.61 -15.04 0.12
C GLY A 26 13.84 -14.12 1.32
N VAL A 27 13.75 -12.80 1.12
CA VAL A 27 13.86 -11.82 2.20
C VAL A 27 12.72 -11.98 3.20
N GLY A 28 11.48 -12.10 2.75
CA GLY A 28 10.35 -12.26 3.67
C GLY A 28 10.40 -13.57 4.46
N PHE A 29 10.87 -14.66 3.85
CA PHE A 29 11.04 -15.95 4.51
C PHE A 29 12.17 -15.90 5.53
N PHE A 30 13.31 -15.31 5.16
CA PHE A 30 14.42 -15.03 6.06
C PHE A 30 13.97 -14.20 7.27
N LEU A 31 13.23 -13.10 7.05
CA LEU A 31 12.70 -12.27 8.12
C LEU A 31 11.68 -13.01 8.98
N THR A 32 10.82 -13.82 8.38
CA THR A 32 9.85 -14.67 9.09
C THR A 32 10.56 -15.60 10.08
N ILE A 33 11.60 -16.31 9.64
CA ILE A 33 12.37 -17.22 10.50
C ILE A 33 13.15 -16.42 11.55
N ARG A 34 13.84 -15.35 11.15
CA ARG A 34 14.67 -14.54 12.05
C ARG A 34 13.86 -13.90 13.17
N LEU A 35 12.62 -13.48 12.86
CA LEU A 35 11.65 -12.92 13.80
C LEU A 35 10.79 -13.99 14.48
N ARG A 36 11.12 -15.28 14.30
CA ARG A 36 10.45 -16.45 14.88
C ARG A 36 8.93 -16.42 14.64
N PHE A 37 8.50 -16.33 13.39
CA PHE A 37 7.09 -16.31 12.98
C PHE A 37 6.27 -15.24 13.71
N VAL A 38 6.79 -14.00 13.73
CA VAL A 38 6.17 -12.85 14.42
C VAL A 38 4.72 -12.61 13.97
N GLN A 39 4.42 -12.85 12.69
CA GLN A 39 3.09 -12.70 12.12
C GLN A 39 2.03 -13.59 12.79
N LEU A 40 2.41 -14.76 13.31
CA LEU A 40 1.49 -15.62 14.08
C LEU A 40 1.48 -15.24 15.57
N ARG A 41 2.66 -14.99 16.15
CA ARG A 41 2.80 -14.71 17.58
C ARG A 41 2.15 -13.39 18.02
N ARG A 42 2.23 -12.36 17.17
CA ARG A 42 1.74 -11.01 17.49
C ARG A 42 0.40 -10.68 16.84
N LEU A 43 -0.20 -11.58 16.06
CA LEU A 43 -1.45 -11.32 15.34
C LEU A 43 -2.57 -10.84 16.26
N ARG A 44 -2.80 -11.56 17.37
CA ARG A 44 -3.84 -11.22 18.36
C ARG A 44 -3.61 -9.83 18.97
N LEU A 45 -2.36 -9.49 19.24
CA LEU A 45 -2.00 -8.18 19.78
C LEU A 45 -2.24 -7.08 18.75
N SER A 46 -1.86 -7.30 17.49
CA SER A 46 -2.09 -6.36 16.39
C SER A 46 -3.58 -6.08 16.17
N PHE A 47 -4.44 -7.11 16.24
CA PHE A 47 -5.89 -6.90 16.14
C PHE A 47 -6.45 -6.07 17.31
N ARG A 48 -6.00 -6.31 18.54
CA ARG A 48 -6.41 -5.50 19.71
C ARG A 48 -6.03 -4.03 19.55
N PHE A 49 -4.81 -3.75 19.10
CA PHE A 49 -4.37 -2.37 18.82
C PHE A 49 -5.08 -1.74 17.63
N GLY A 50 -5.29 -2.51 16.56
CA GLY A 50 -5.98 -2.05 15.34
C GLY A 50 -7.45 -1.71 15.58
N LEU A 51 -8.11 -2.38 16.53
CA LEU A 51 -9.51 -2.12 16.91
C LEU A 51 -9.65 -1.03 17.99
N GLY A 52 -8.56 -0.35 18.35
CA GLY A 52 -8.61 0.85 19.19
C GLY A 52 -8.55 0.60 20.69
N GLN A 53 -8.12 -0.59 21.15
CA GLN A 53 -7.91 -0.83 22.57
C GLN A 53 -6.73 0.03 23.08
N LYS A 54 -7.01 0.92 24.04
CA LYS A 54 -6.08 1.94 24.56
C LYS A 54 -5.27 1.48 25.78
N ASP A 55 -4.96 0.20 25.92
CA ASP A 55 -4.46 -0.31 27.21
C ASP A 55 -3.02 -0.78 27.13
N PHE A 56 -2.08 0.16 27.05
CA PHE A 56 -0.79 0.09 27.74
C PHE A 56 -0.39 1.53 28.07
N GLY A 57 -0.12 1.81 29.35
CA GLY A 57 0.09 3.13 29.97
C GLY A 57 1.27 3.95 29.44
N GLU A 58 1.26 4.30 28.16
CA GLU A 58 2.14 5.31 27.58
C GLU A 58 1.50 6.68 27.74
N THR A 59 2.16 7.51 28.54
CA THR A 59 1.81 8.91 28.79
C THR A 59 1.74 9.68 27.46
N ALA A 60 0.78 10.59 27.32
CA ALA A 60 0.53 11.41 26.12
C ALA A 60 1.76 12.15 25.54
N LYS A 61 2.88 12.24 26.28
CA LYS A 61 4.16 12.82 25.83
C LYS A 61 4.92 12.01 24.76
N GLU A 62 4.69 10.70 24.64
CA GLU A 62 5.42 9.84 23.68
C GLU A 62 4.72 9.70 22.31
N ARG A 63 3.46 10.14 22.20
CA ARG A 63 2.65 10.11 20.97
C ARG A 63 2.98 11.26 20.00
N LYS A 64 4.26 11.48 19.67
CA LYS A 64 4.64 12.37 18.57
C LYS A 64 4.39 11.68 17.22
N GLY A 65 3.17 11.83 16.71
CA GLY A 65 2.72 11.40 15.39
C GLY A 65 1.54 12.25 14.91
N ASP A 66 1.44 12.48 13.61
CA ASP A 66 0.43 13.39 13.03
C ASP A 66 -1.01 12.83 13.09
N ILE A 67 -1.15 11.52 13.22
CA ILE A 67 -2.42 10.78 13.16
C ILE A 67 -2.44 9.62 14.18
N THR A 68 -3.64 9.19 14.57
CA THR A 68 -3.81 8.06 15.50
C THR A 68 -3.39 6.72 14.88
N PRO A 69 -3.08 5.67 15.67
CA PRO A 69 -2.76 4.35 15.14
C PRO A 69 -3.85 3.76 14.25
N PHE A 70 -5.13 3.97 14.60
CA PHE A 70 -6.26 3.53 13.77
C PHE A 70 -6.31 4.29 12.45
N GLN A 71 -6.15 5.62 12.49
CA GLN A 71 -6.05 6.44 11.28
C GLN A 71 -4.88 6.02 10.38
N ALA A 72 -3.72 5.71 10.95
CA ALA A 72 -2.57 5.20 10.20
C ALA A 72 -2.88 3.84 9.55
N LEU A 73 -3.55 2.95 10.28
CA LEU A 73 -3.99 1.65 9.77
C LEU A 73 -4.99 1.82 8.62
N THR A 74 -6.03 2.63 8.79
CA THR A 74 -7.06 2.85 7.75
C THR A 74 -6.47 3.57 6.53
N THR A 75 -5.56 4.52 6.72
CA THR A 75 -4.86 5.20 5.61
C THR A 75 -3.98 4.21 4.83
N SER A 76 -3.26 3.33 5.55
CA SER A 76 -2.45 2.28 4.92
C SER A 76 -3.33 1.29 4.15
N LEU A 77 -4.45 0.86 4.75
CA LEU A 77 -5.43 -0.01 4.10
C LEU A 77 -6.00 0.64 2.83
N ALA A 78 -6.35 1.93 2.88
CA ALA A 78 -6.82 2.70 1.73
C ALA A 78 -5.83 2.67 0.55
N CYS A 79 -4.53 2.78 0.84
CA CYS A 79 -3.48 2.72 -0.18
C CYS A 79 -3.28 1.32 -0.76
N THR A 80 -3.54 0.27 0.03
CA THR A 80 -3.30 -1.13 -0.38
C THR A 80 -4.49 -1.79 -1.05
N VAL A 81 -5.71 -1.41 -0.67
CA VAL A 81 -6.94 -1.96 -1.24
C VAL A 81 -7.35 -1.09 -2.42
N GLY A 82 -7.45 -1.68 -3.60
CA GLY A 82 -7.88 -0.96 -4.80
C GLY A 82 -8.09 -1.89 -5.99
N ASN A 83 -7.97 -1.35 -7.21
CA ASN A 83 -8.18 -2.12 -8.44
C ASN A 83 -7.30 -3.38 -8.52
N GLY A 84 -6.11 -3.37 -7.92
CA GLY A 84 -5.25 -4.55 -7.83
C GLY A 84 -5.92 -5.75 -7.12
N ASN A 85 -6.79 -5.50 -6.15
CA ASN A 85 -7.52 -6.56 -5.44
C ASN A 85 -8.70 -7.11 -6.26
N ILE A 86 -9.23 -6.32 -7.20
CA ILE A 86 -10.35 -6.72 -8.05
C ILE A 86 -9.81 -7.24 -9.37
N ALA A 87 -9.40 -6.33 -10.27
CA ALA A 87 -8.87 -6.67 -11.58
C ALA A 87 -7.58 -7.50 -11.49
N GLY A 88 -6.67 -7.18 -10.57
CA GLY A 88 -5.40 -7.91 -10.45
C GLY A 88 -5.58 -9.38 -10.02
N VAL A 89 -6.49 -9.65 -9.09
CA VAL A 89 -6.85 -11.03 -8.70
C VAL A 89 -7.53 -11.76 -9.87
N CYS A 90 -8.47 -11.10 -10.56
CA CYS A 90 -9.13 -11.67 -11.74
C CYS A 90 -8.11 -12.02 -12.84
N THR A 91 -7.18 -11.12 -13.15
CA THR A 91 -6.11 -11.35 -14.13
C THR A 91 -5.20 -12.50 -13.69
N ALA A 92 -4.82 -12.56 -12.40
CA ALA A 92 -3.98 -13.63 -11.88
C ALA A 92 -4.65 -15.00 -12.00
N ILE A 93 -5.94 -15.10 -11.71
CA ILE A 93 -6.71 -16.35 -11.87
C ILE A 93 -6.91 -16.69 -13.35
N ALA A 94 -7.23 -15.70 -14.19
CA ALA A 94 -7.46 -15.92 -15.61
C ALA A 94 -6.18 -16.40 -16.34
N MET A 95 -5.02 -15.87 -15.96
CA MET A 95 -3.73 -16.22 -16.58
C MET A 95 -3.04 -17.42 -15.91
N GLY A 96 -3.09 -17.51 -14.58
CA GLY A 96 -2.37 -18.52 -13.79
C GLY A 96 -3.22 -19.67 -13.29
N GLY A 97 -4.53 -19.66 -13.55
CA GLY A 97 -5.49 -20.63 -13.04
C GLY A 97 -5.86 -20.42 -11.57
N PRO A 98 -6.77 -21.24 -11.03
CA PRO A 98 -7.28 -21.10 -9.66
C PRO A 98 -6.21 -21.27 -8.58
N GLY A 99 -5.12 -22.00 -8.89
CA GLY A 99 -3.96 -22.16 -7.99
C GLY A 99 -3.24 -20.85 -7.66
N ALA A 100 -3.45 -19.77 -8.43
CA ALA A 100 -2.88 -18.45 -8.15
C ALA A 100 -3.28 -17.94 -6.75
N VAL A 101 -4.49 -18.24 -6.29
CA VAL A 101 -5.00 -17.76 -4.99
C VAL A 101 -4.16 -18.30 -3.82
N PHE A 102 -3.75 -19.58 -3.89
CA PHE A 102 -2.88 -20.18 -2.88
C PHE A 102 -1.54 -19.43 -2.78
N TRP A 103 -0.94 -19.12 -3.93
CA TRP A 103 0.32 -18.37 -3.99
C TRP A 103 0.17 -16.94 -3.49
N MET A 104 -0.96 -16.28 -3.75
CA MET A 104 -1.26 -14.95 -3.21
C MET A 104 -1.31 -14.97 -1.68
N TRP A 105 -1.93 -15.98 -1.07
CA TRP A 105 -1.95 -16.12 0.39
C TRP A 105 -0.57 -16.42 0.98
N LEU A 106 0.23 -17.26 0.33
CA LEU A 106 1.60 -17.54 0.76
C LEU A 106 2.47 -16.27 0.71
N LEU A 107 2.39 -15.51 -0.39
CA LEU A 107 3.08 -14.24 -0.56
C LEU A 107 2.63 -13.21 0.48
N ALA A 108 1.33 -13.14 0.78
CA ALA A 108 0.81 -12.27 1.82
C ALA A 108 1.35 -12.66 3.20
N PHE A 109 1.38 -13.96 3.52
CA PHE A 109 1.89 -14.47 4.79
C PHE A 109 3.35 -14.10 5.01
N VAL A 110 4.18 -14.32 4.00
CA VAL A 110 5.62 -14.01 4.02
C VAL A 110 5.85 -12.49 4.03
N GLY A 111 5.05 -11.74 3.25
CA GLY A 111 5.12 -10.29 3.14
C GLY A 111 4.76 -9.54 4.43
N MET A 112 3.95 -10.12 5.32
CA MET A 112 3.63 -9.54 6.63
C MET A 112 4.89 -9.25 7.46
N ALA A 113 5.88 -10.14 7.45
CA ALA A 113 7.13 -9.96 8.18
C ALA A 113 7.95 -8.80 7.61
N THR A 114 8.07 -8.72 6.28
CA THR A 114 8.76 -7.62 5.59
C THR A 114 8.08 -6.28 5.89
N LYS A 115 6.76 -6.21 5.79
CA LYS A 115 5.99 -4.99 6.08
C LYS A 115 6.15 -4.54 7.53
N LEU A 116 6.21 -5.47 8.47
CA LEU A 116 6.48 -5.15 9.87
C LEU A 116 7.86 -4.50 10.03
N VAL A 117 8.90 -5.08 9.42
CA VAL A 117 10.26 -4.53 9.49
C VAL A 117 10.33 -3.14 8.85
N GLU A 118 9.69 -2.94 7.70
CA GLU A 118 9.60 -1.62 7.05
C GLU A 118 8.94 -0.59 7.97
N ALA A 119 7.83 -0.94 8.63
CA ALA A 119 7.13 -0.04 9.55
C ALA A 119 7.98 0.29 10.78
N VAL A 120 8.67 -0.70 11.37
CA VAL A 120 9.56 -0.51 12.52
C VAL A 120 10.75 0.37 12.17
N LEU A 121 11.40 0.13 11.02
CA LEU A 121 12.48 0.98 10.52
C LEU A 121 11.99 2.41 10.23
N GLY A 122 10.80 2.54 9.64
CA GLY A 122 10.17 3.83 9.39
C GLY A 122 9.93 4.64 10.67
N GLN A 123 9.54 3.98 11.77
CA GLN A 123 9.40 4.63 13.08
C GLN A 123 10.75 4.95 13.73
N LYS A 124 11.73 4.04 13.63
CA LYS A 124 13.06 4.22 14.23
C LYS A 124 13.84 5.38 13.59
N PHE A 125 13.71 5.56 12.28
CA PHE A 125 14.42 6.59 11.50
C PHE A 125 13.51 7.76 11.09
N LYS A 126 12.39 7.98 11.79
CA LYS A 126 11.52 9.12 11.50
C LYS A 126 12.22 10.44 11.80
N ARG A 127 11.93 11.46 10.99
CA ARG A 127 12.33 12.86 11.24
C ARG A 127 11.11 13.72 11.53
N ILE A 128 11.31 14.68 12.42
CA ILE A 128 10.33 15.72 12.72
C ILE A 128 10.79 16.97 11.98
N THR A 129 9.98 17.44 11.05
CA THR A 129 10.20 18.68 10.29
C THR A 129 10.04 19.89 11.23
N PRO A 130 10.65 21.06 10.95
CA PRO A 130 10.43 22.27 11.73
C PRO A 130 8.95 22.64 11.93
N ASP A 131 8.11 22.33 10.95
CA ASP A 131 6.65 22.57 10.97
C ASP A 131 5.88 21.58 11.87
N GLY A 132 6.58 20.70 12.60
CA GLY A 132 6.01 19.71 13.51
C GLY A 132 5.52 18.43 12.85
N SER A 133 5.46 18.37 11.51
CA SER A 133 5.09 17.17 10.75
C SER A 133 6.12 16.06 10.88
N VAL A 134 5.68 14.80 10.87
CA VAL A 134 6.54 13.64 10.96
C VAL A 134 6.71 13.00 9.58
N ALA A 135 7.96 12.93 9.10
CA ALA A 135 8.31 12.26 7.87
C ALA A 135 9.11 10.99 8.17
N GLY A 136 8.69 9.87 7.59
CA GLY A 136 9.34 8.57 7.76
C GLY A 136 9.26 7.77 6.47
N GLY A 137 9.94 6.62 6.45
CA GLY A 137 9.91 5.69 5.33
C GLY A 137 11.29 5.35 4.77
N PRO A 138 11.34 4.65 3.63
CA PRO A 138 12.56 3.96 3.21
C PRO A 138 13.72 4.86 2.84
N MET A 139 13.44 6.02 2.26
CA MET A 139 14.48 7.01 2.00
C MET A 139 15.24 7.42 3.26
N TYR A 140 14.57 7.50 4.42
CA TYR A 140 15.21 7.89 5.67
C TYR A 140 16.07 6.78 6.25
N TYR A 141 15.58 5.54 6.31
CA TYR A 141 16.39 4.44 6.85
C TYR A 141 17.51 4.00 5.89
N ILE A 142 17.39 4.25 4.58
CA ILE A 142 18.49 4.03 3.63
C ILE A 142 19.58 5.11 3.82
N ARG A 143 19.19 6.38 3.97
CA ARG A 143 20.14 7.46 4.18
C ARG A 143 20.79 7.41 5.57
N ASP A 144 19.99 7.30 6.63
CA ASP A 144 20.45 7.44 8.01
C ASP A 144 20.83 6.09 8.65
N GLY A 145 20.23 4.98 8.20
CA GLY A 145 20.51 3.63 8.70
C GLY A 145 21.62 2.92 7.92
N LEU A 146 21.46 2.81 6.59
CA LEU A 146 22.45 2.20 5.70
C LEU A 146 23.60 3.15 5.33
N LYS A 147 23.48 4.45 5.62
CA LYS A 147 24.48 5.48 5.25
C LYS A 147 24.74 5.57 3.74
N LEU A 148 23.72 5.28 2.93
CA LEU A 148 23.78 5.31 1.46
C LEU A 148 22.87 6.43 0.92
N PRO A 149 23.27 7.72 1.00
CA PRO A 149 22.43 8.85 0.60
C PRO A 149 22.07 8.83 -0.89
N TRP A 150 22.97 8.34 -1.74
CA TRP A 150 22.71 8.22 -3.18
C TRP A 150 21.56 7.25 -3.48
N LEU A 151 21.51 6.11 -2.78
CA LEU A 151 20.46 5.11 -2.94
C LEU A 151 19.12 5.62 -2.39
N ALA A 152 19.16 6.39 -1.29
CA ALA A 152 17.98 7.07 -0.77
C ALA A 152 17.42 8.10 -1.77
N GLY A 153 18.28 8.84 -2.46
CA GLY A 153 17.89 9.78 -3.52
C GLY A 153 17.22 9.07 -4.70
N ILE A 154 17.81 7.97 -5.18
CA ILE A 154 17.21 7.14 -6.24
C ILE A 154 15.85 6.61 -5.81
N TYR A 155 15.75 6.06 -4.60
CA TYR A 155 14.49 5.55 -4.07
C TYR A 155 13.42 6.64 -4.00
N ALA A 156 13.76 7.83 -3.47
CA ALA A 156 12.85 8.95 -3.35
C ALA A 156 12.36 9.44 -4.73
N PHE A 157 13.25 9.48 -5.73
CA PHE A 157 12.90 9.84 -7.11
C PHE A 157 11.88 8.85 -7.69
N PHE A 158 12.17 7.55 -7.67
CA PHE A 158 11.26 6.55 -8.22
C PHE A 158 9.92 6.48 -7.48
N MET A 159 9.93 6.57 -6.14
CA MET A 159 8.69 6.60 -5.37
C MET A 159 7.88 7.88 -5.55
N GLY A 160 8.55 9.02 -5.78
CA GLY A 160 7.90 10.29 -6.13
C GLY A 160 7.27 10.28 -7.52
N CYS A 161 7.90 9.61 -8.49
CA CYS A 161 7.37 9.45 -9.85
C CYS A 161 6.25 8.39 -9.94
N LYS A 162 6.27 7.36 -9.09
CA LYS A 162 5.32 6.22 -9.15
C LYS A 162 3.84 6.64 -9.22
N PRO A 163 3.34 7.61 -8.43
CA PRO A 163 1.95 8.05 -8.52
C PRO A 163 1.59 8.68 -9.87
N LEU A 164 2.53 9.37 -10.51
CA LEU A 164 2.30 10.06 -11.79
C LEU A 164 2.10 9.09 -12.96
N PHE A 165 2.87 8.00 -12.98
CA PHE A 165 2.88 7.09 -14.12
C PHE A 165 2.05 5.83 -13.93
N ALA A 166 1.96 5.29 -12.70
CA ALA A 166 1.39 3.97 -12.49
C ALA A 166 0.14 4.02 -11.62
N THR A 167 0.28 4.31 -10.33
CA THR A 167 -0.79 3.98 -9.39
C THR A 167 -2.03 4.85 -9.54
N THR A 168 -1.89 6.15 -9.77
CA THR A 168 -3.06 7.04 -9.89
C THR A 168 -3.74 6.86 -11.25
N SER A 169 -2.96 6.70 -12.32
CA SER A 169 -3.46 6.55 -13.70
C SER A 169 -4.22 5.24 -13.89
N ILE A 170 -3.70 4.11 -13.41
CA ILE A 170 -4.37 2.80 -13.54
C ILE A 170 -5.68 2.78 -12.72
N GLN A 171 -5.67 3.35 -11.52
CA GLN A 171 -6.85 3.40 -10.64
C GLN A 171 -7.96 4.29 -11.24
N SER A 172 -7.62 5.51 -11.64
CA SER A 172 -8.58 6.45 -12.24
C SER A 172 -9.14 5.93 -13.56
N ASN A 173 -8.32 5.29 -14.40
CA ASN A 173 -8.76 4.69 -15.65
C ASN A 173 -9.77 3.55 -15.42
N SER A 174 -9.52 2.71 -14.42
CA SER A 174 -10.42 1.59 -14.10
C SER A 174 -11.78 2.07 -13.58
N ILE A 175 -11.79 3.14 -12.79
CA ILE A 175 -13.03 3.80 -12.33
C ILE A 175 -13.78 4.42 -13.51
N ALA A 176 -13.08 5.15 -14.38
CA ALA A 176 -13.69 5.78 -15.55
C ALA A 176 -14.28 4.75 -16.52
N LEU A 177 -13.59 3.63 -16.74
CA LEU A 177 -14.08 2.54 -17.57
C LEU A 177 -15.33 1.89 -16.97
N ALA A 178 -15.35 1.63 -15.66
CA ALA A 178 -16.52 1.08 -14.99
C ALA A 178 -17.74 2.01 -15.09
N LEU A 179 -17.54 3.33 -14.90
CA LEU A 179 -18.60 4.32 -15.03
C LEU A 179 -19.11 4.46 -16.47
N LYS A 180 -18.22 4.38 -17.46
CA LYS A 180 -18.61 4.38 -18.87
C LYS A 180 -19.46 3.16 -19.21
N THR A 181 -19.04 1.97 -18.80
CA THR A 181 -19.73 0.72 -19.12
C THR A 181 -21.09 0.61 -18.42
N GLN A 182 -21.20 1.05 -17.17
CA GLN A 182 -22.43 0.89 -16.37
C GLN A 182 -23.41 2.05 -16.53
N LEU A 183 -22.91 3.28 -16.69
CA LEU A 183 -23.73 4.50 -16.68
C LEU A 183 -23.65 5.29 -17.99
N GLY A 184 -22.88 4.83 -18.98
CA GLY A 184 -22.68 5.55 -20.25
C GLY A 184 -21.91 6.87 -20.11
N LEU A 185 -21.30 7.14 -18.95
CA LEU A 185 -20.61 8.40 -18.68
C LEU A 185 -19.31 8.51 -19.48
N GLU A 186 -19.09 9.66 -20.10
CA GLU A 186 -17.85 9.94 -20.81
C GLU A 186 -16.64 9.99 -19.84
N PRO A 187 -15.50 9.35 -20.16
CA PRO A 187 -14.37 9.22 -19.25
C PRO A 187 -13.83 10.56 -18.71
N TRP A 188 -13.84 11.62 -19.52
CA TRP A 188 -13.34 12.93 -19.10
C TRP A 188 -14.19 13.55 -17.99
N ILE A 189 -15.51 13.32 -17.99
CA ILE A 189 -16.44 13.80 -16.95
C ILE A 189 -16.15 13.08 -15.63
N SER A 190 -16.03 11.75 -15.69
CA SER A 190 -15.69 10.94 -14.52
C SER A 190 -14.31 11.28 -13.95
N GLY A 191 -13.33 11.55 -14.81
CA GLY A 191 -11.98 11.95 -14.42
C GLY A 191 -11.95 13.33 -13.75
N LEU A 192 -12.69 14.31 -14.29
CA LEU A 192 -12.81 15.64 -13.68
C LEU A 192 -13.46 15.56 -12.31
N GLY A 193 -14.57 14.82 -12.17
CA GLY A 193 -15.22 14.60 -10.89
C GLY A 193 -14.29 13.95 -9.86
N LEU A 194 -13.56 12.90 -10.27
CA LEU A 194 -12.59 12.22 -9.41
C LEU A 194 -11.44 13.16 -8.99
N ALA A 195 -10.95 14.01 -9.90
CA ALA A 195 -9.89 14.97 -9.62
C ALA A 195 -10.34 16.01 -8.57
N VAL A 196 -11.54 16.57 -8.72
CA VAL A 196 -12.10 17.54 -7.76
C VAL A 196 -12.28 16.91 -6.38
N LEU A 197 -12.89 15.73 -6.31
CA LEU A 197 -13.08 15.01 -5.04
C LEU A 197 -11.74 14.68 -4.37
N THR A 198 -10.76 14.22 -5.15
CA THR A 198 -9.42 13.90 -4.65
C THR A 198 -8.70 15.16 -4.14
N TRP A 199 -8.81 16.27 -4.86
CA TRP A 199 -8.22 17.55 -4.47
C TRP A 199 -8.76 18.04 -3.12
N LEU A 200 -10.07 17.99 -2.91
CA LEU A 200 -10.71 18.36 -1.64
C LEU A 200 -10.15 17.58 -0.43
N VAL A 201 -9.80 16.31 -0.64
CA VAL A 201 -9.24 15.46 0.42
C VAL A 201 -7.76 15.78 0.66
N ILE A 202 -6.97 15.97 -0.40
CA ILE A 202 -5.51 16.14 -0.33
C ILE A 202 -5.11 17.53 0.21
N VAL A 203 -5.86 18.59 -0.09
CA VAL A 203 -5.52 19.98 0.32
C VAL A 203 -5.34 20.10 1.84
N GLY A 204 -6.13 19.37 2.63
CA GLY A 204 -6.01 19.37 4.09
C GLY A 204 -4.85 18.51 4.64
N GLY A 205 -3.98 17.98 3.78
CA GLY A 205 -2.80 17.19 4.14
C GLY A 205 -3.13 15.83 4.78
N ILE A 206 -2.15 15.25 5.47
CA ILE A 206 -2.25 13.89 6.03
C ILE A 206 -3.40 13.73 7.04
N LYS A 207 -3.74 14.79 7.78
CA LYS A 207 -4.85 14.77 8.75
C LYS A 207 -6.22 14.65 8.06
N SER A 208 -6.40 15.35 6.93
CA SER A 208 -7.62 15.26 6.11
C SER A 208 -7.74 13.88 5.47
N ILE A 209 -6.65 13.38 4.86
CA ILE A 209 -6.60 12.04 4.25
C ILE A 209 -6.94 10.97 5.30
N ALA A 210 -6.33 11.04 6.47
CA ALA A 210 -6.61 10.12 7.57
C ALA A 210 -8.08 10.17 8.00
N LYS A 211 -8.67 11.37 8.16
CA LYS A 211 -10.08 11.52 8.55
C LYS A 211 -11.03 10.85 7.55
N VAL A 212 -10.80 11.04 6.26
CA VAL A 212 -11.65 10.46 5.20
C VAL A 212 -11.46 8.95 5.12
N THR A 213 -10.21 8.47 5.10
CA THR A 213 -9.90 7.03 5.00
C THR A 213 -10.38 6.23 6.21
N THR A 214 -10.41 6.83 7.40
CA THR A 214 -10.95 6.17 8.60
C THR A 214 -12.40 5.74 8.45
N PHE A 215 -13.21 6.48 7.68
CA PHE A 215 -14.59 6.09 7.38
C PHE A 215 -14.68 5.29 6.08
N LEU A 216 -14.04 5.79 5.01
CA LEU A 216 -14.20 5.24 3.66
C LEU A 216 -13.60 3.83 3.52
N SER A 217 -12.47 3.55 4.16
CA SER A 217 -11.76 2.28 3.98
C SER A 217 -12.45 1.09 4.64
N PRO A 218 -12.95 1.18 5.89
CA PRO A 218 -13.79 0.12 6.45
C PRO A 218 -15.09 -0.07 5.66
N PHE A 219 -15.72 1.03 5.24
CA PHE A 219 -16.98 0.99 4.49
C PHE A 219 -16.84 0.26 3.14
N MET A 220 -15.81 0.58 2.35
CA MET A 220 -15.59 -0.08 1.05
C MET A 220 -15.28 -1.58 1.20
N VAL A 221 -14.52 -1.98 2.23
CA VAL A 221 -14.22 -3.39 2.51
C VAL A 221 -15.49 -4.13 2.94
N PHE A 222 -16.32 -3.51 3.78
CA PHE A 222 -17.60 -4.07 4.20
C PHE A 222 -18.52 -4.32 3.00
N LEU A 223 -18.69 -3.32 2.14
CA LEU A 223 -19.50 -3.47 0.91
C LEU A 223 -18.98 -4.58 0.00
N TYR A 224 -17.66 -4.66 -0.19
CA TYR A 224 -17.05 -5.68 -1.04
C TYR A 224 -17.29 -7.09 -0.51
N ILE A 225 -17.05 -7.32 0.79
CA ILE A 225 -17.25 -8.63 1.41
C ILE A 225 -18.74 -9.00 1.43
N PHE A 226 -19.61 -8.05 1.77
CA PHE A 226 -21.05 -8.29 1.79
C PHE A 226 -21.60 -8.64 0.40
N GLY A 227 -21.20 -7.89 -0.64
CA GLY A 227 -21.57 -8.19 -2.01
C GLY A 227 -21.09 -9.57 -2.46
N ALA A 228 -19.84 -9.94 -2.14
CA ALA A 228 -19.30 -11.26 -2.45
C ALA A 228 -20.06 -12.39 -1.74
N LEU A 229 -20.38 -12.22 -0.44
CA LEU A 229 -21.17 -13.19 0.32
C LEU A 229 -22.59 -13.34 -0.24
N PHE A 230 -23.22 -12.22 -0.64
CA PHE A 230 -24.53 -12.24 -1.26
C PHE A 230 -24.53 -13.00 -2.59
N THR A 231 -23.50 -12.86 -3.42
CA THR A 231 -23.39 -13.61 -4.69
C THR A 231 -23.09 -15.10 -4.54
N LEU A 232 -22.61 -15.54 -3.36
CA LEU A 232 -22.35 -16.96 -3.08
C LEU A 232 -23.60 -17.73 -2.65
N ILE A 233 -24.65 -17.01 -2.27
CA ILE A 233 -25.98 -17.54 -1.92
C ILE A 233 -26.81 -17.58 -3.21
#